data_AF-A0A409W8Y8-F1
#
_entry.id   AF-A0A409W8Y8-F1
#
_cell.length_a   1.000
_cell.length_b   1.000
_cell.length_c   1.000
_cell.angle_alpha   90.00
_cell.angle_beta   90.00
_cell.angle_gamma   90.00
#
_symmetry.space_group_name_H-M   'P 1'
#
loop_
_entity.id
_entity.type
_entity.pdbx_description
1 polymer ?
#
loop_
_entity_poly.entity_id
_entity_poly.type
_entity_poly.pdbx_seq_one_letter_code
_entity_poly.pdbx_strand_id
1 'polypeptide(L)'
;MTFLGFLDRSSCSIQTLGIITSFISAEDLIQIAEVLPSVTSLVLDTSWSPVDPFYNALCEDSGYANHSILPANVVLLPLLQHLSITTPCLFPWSWLPGIRHQYPYKDDTRTILPGRLDLRSITVSYEPRNNFSFKKGLIDNWETFDKLVDLEKDLDLNLKVTREYDMSVGLFGLSYTKLQETDPRWPSNITFS
;
A
#
# COMPACT_ATOMS: atom_id res chain seq x y z
N MET A 1 3.59 -21.54 15.20
CA MET A 1 5.05 -21.29 15.12
C MET A 1 5.86 -22.35 14.33
N THR A 2 5.25 -23.24 13.53
CA THR A 2 5.98 -24.20 12.66
C THR A 2 6.37 -23.64 11.29
N PHE A 3 5.67 -22.60 10.81
CA PHE A 3 5.89 -22.00 9.49
C PHE A 3 7.16 -21.16 9.40
N LEU A 4 7.43 -20.29 10.38
CA LEU A 4 8.66 -19.48 10.41
C LEU A 4 9.93 -20.34 10.45
N GLY A 5 9.91 -21.43 11.22
CA GLY A 5 11.02 -22.39 11.26
C GLY A 5 11.22 -23.18 9.96
N PHE A 6 10.20 -23.29 9.11
CA PHE A 6 10.35 -23.84 7.76
C PHE A 6 11.01 -22.82 6.82
N LEU A 7 10.59 -21.54 6.89
CA LEU A 7 11.18 -20.47 6.08
C LEU A 7 12.67 -20.30 6.36
N ASP A 8 13.04 -20.23 7.64
CA ASP A 8 14.43 -20.07 8.10
C ASP A 8 15.34 -21.23 7.66
N ARG A 9 14.79 -22.44 7.54
CA ARG A 9 15.53 -23.64 7.09
C ARG A 9 15.54 -23.82 5.59
N SER A 10 14.69 -23.11 4.86
CA SER A 10 14.64 -23.20 3.41
C SER A 10 15.77 -22.35 2.84
N SER A 11 16.72 -22.96 2.12
CA SER A 11 17.76 -22.21 1.39
C SER A 11 17.21 -21.54 0.11
N CYS A 12 15.88 -21.54 -0.07
CA CYS A 12 15.24 -20.98 -1.24
C CYS A 12 14.89 -19.51 -0.98
N SER A 13 15.38 -18.63 -1.83
CA SER A 13 15.03 -17.21 -1.80
C SER A 13 13.62 -17.03 -2.34
N ILE A 14 12.62 -16.98 -1.45
CA ILE A 14 11.23 -16.73 -1.83
C ILE A 14 11.11 -15.31 -2.40
N GLN A 15 10.76 -15.21 -3.68
CA GLN A 15 10.58 -13.93 -4.35
C GLN A 15 9.14 -13.44 -4.32
N THR A 16 8.17 -14.35 -4.24
CA THR A 16 6.74 -14.05 -4.25
C THR A 16 6.08 -14.66 -3.03
N LEU A 17 5.47 -13.82 -2.20
CA LEU A 17 4.70 -14.22 -1.03
C LEU A 17 3.24 -13.85 -1.24
N GLY A 18 2.36 -14.86 -1.22
CA GLY A 18 0.91 -14.68 -1.34
C GLY A 18 0.21 -15.18 -0.09
N ILE A 19 -0.60 -14.33 0.54
CA ILE A 19 -1.35 -14.60 1.76
C ILE A 19 -2.82 -14.27 1.49
N ILE A 20 -3.59 -15.26 1.02
CA ILE A 20 -4.91 -15.04 0.40
C ILE A 20 -6.08 -15.43 1.33
N THR A 21 -5.87 -16.29 2.33
CA THR A 21 -7.01 -16.89 3.07
C THR A 21 -6.76 -17.10 4.56
N SER A 22 -5.68 -16.52 5.11
CA SER A 22 -5.30 -16.75 6.50
C SER A 22 -5.80 -15.63 7.41
N PHE A 23 -6.35 -16.01 8.57
CA PHE A 23 -6.39 -15.13 9.74
C PHE A 23 -4.96 -14.89 10.22
N ILE A 24 -4.30 -13.92 9.59
CA ILE A 24 -2.96 -13.50 9.98
C ILE A 24 -3.05 -12.16 10.71
N SER A 25 -2.39 -12.05 11.85
CA SER A 25 -2.26 -10.77 12.54
C SER A 25 -1.25 -9.89 11.82
N ALA A 26 -1.29 -8.59 12.09
CA ALA A 26 -0.29 -7.67 11.55
C ALA A 26 1.11 -8.03 12.09
N GLU A 27 1.21 -8.48 13.34
CA GLU A 27 2.46 -8.89 13.99
C GLU A 27 3.05 -10.13 13.33
N ASP A 28 2.21 -11.11 12.98
CA ASP A 28 2.66 -12.32 12.27
C ASP A 28 3.14 -11.96 10.85
N LEU A 29 2.47 -11.02 10.16
CA LEU A 29 2.92 -10.50 8.87
C LEU A 29 4.28 -9.81 8.97
N ILE A 30 4.50 -9.01 10.01
CA ILE A 30 5.79 -8.36 10.28
C ILE A 30 6.87 -9.43 10.49
N GLN A 31 6.64 -10.43 11.34
CA GLN A 31 7.60 -11.50 11.59
C GLN A 31 7.92 -12.31 10.32
N ILE A 32 6.93 -12.57 9.46
CA ILE A 32 7.15 -13.23 8.17
C ILE A 32 8.00 -12.34 7.26
N ALA A 33 7.73 -11.03 7.22
CA ALA A 33 8.50 -10.08 6.43
C ALA A 33 9.96 -9.97 6.88
N GLU A 34 10.23 -10.04 8.19
CA GLU A 34 11.59 -10.02 8.74
C GLU A 34 12.43 -11.23 8.30
N VAL A 35 11.81 -12.41 8.20
CA VAL A 35 12.53 -13.63 7.78
C VAL A 35 12.59 -13.83 6.27
N LEU A 36 11.90 -12.98 5.49
CA LEU A 36 11.84 -13.06 4.02
C LEU A 36 12.31 -11.76 3.33
N PRO A 37 13.56 -11.31 3.56
CA PRO A 37 14.06 -10.06 3.00
C PRO A 37 14.17 -10.08 1.47
N SER A 38 14.12 -11.25 0.84
CA SER A 38 14.25 -11.42 -0.60
C SER A 38 12.95 -11.35 -1.40
N VAL A 39 11.82 -11.14 -0.72
CA VAL A 39 10.52 -11.00 -1.38
C VAL A 39 10.51 -9.72 -2.22
N THR A 40 10.15 -9.90 -3.48
CA THR A 40 9.99 -8.83 -4.48
C THR A 40 8.52 -8.57 -4.79
N SER A 41 7.65 -9.55 -4.56
CA SER A 41 6.21 -9.47 -4.81
C SER A 41 5.42 -9.96 -3.61
N LEU A 42 4.58 -9.09 -3.05
CA LEU A 42 3.70 -9.38 -1.94
C LEU A 42 2.24 -9.27 -2.37
N VAL A 43 1.47 -10.34 -2.17
CA VAL A 43 0.01 -10.38 -2.40
C VAL A 43 -0.67 -10.65 -1.07
N LEU A 44 -1.49 -9.70 -0.62
CA LEU A 44 -2.23 -9.79 0.64
C LEU A 44 -3.74 -9.74 0.38
N ASP A 45 -4.46 -10.70 0.94
CA ASP A 45 -5.89 -10.62 1.17
C ASP A 45 -6.13 -10.40 2.67
N THR A 46 -6.66 -9.23 2.98
CA THR A 46 -6.85 -8.75 4.36
C THR A 46 -8.32 -8.83 4.78
N SER A 47 -9.08 -9.74 4.16
CA SER A 47 -10.53 -9.89 4.37
C SER A 47 -10.99 -10.13 5.80
N TRP A 48 -10.06 -10.50 6.67
CA TRP A 48 -10.34 -11.01 8.01
C TRP A 48 -9.59 -10.29 9.13
N SER A 49 -8.67 -9.38 8.83
CA SER A 49 -7.82 -8.76 9.86
C SER A 49 -7.38 -7.34 9.44
N PRO A 50 -7.48 -6.34 10.33
CA PRO A 50 -6.88 -5.03 10.09
C PRO A 50 -5.35 -5.16 10.13
N VAL A 51 -4.69 -4.78 9.05
CA VAL A 51 -3.22 -4.88 8.91
C VAL A 51 -2.54 -3.51 8.96
N ASP A 52 -3.21 -2.50 9.52
CA ASP A 52 -2.64 -1.15 9.68
C ASP A 52 -1.26 -1.13 10.35
N PRO A 53 -0.99 -1.93 11.41
CA PRO A 53 0.36 -1.99 11.99
C PRO A 53 1.41 -2.49 11.00
N PHE A 54 1.06 -3.40 10.09
CA PHE A 54 1.96 -3.89 9.06
C PHE A 54 2.24 -2.81 7.99
N TYR A 55 1.22 -2.05 7.58
CA TYR A 55 1.40 -0.91 6.68
C TYR A 55 2.34 0.13 7.30
N ASN A 56 2.15 0.44 8.58
CA ASN A 56 3.04 1.35 9.30
C ASN A 56 4.46 0.80 9.35
N ALA A 57 4.65 -0.48 9.69
CA ALA A 57 5.98 -1.09 9.75
C ALA A 57 6.68 -1.15 8.38
N LEU A 58 5.96 -1.27 7.27
CA LEU A 58 6.53 -1.15 5.91
C LEU A 58 7.01 0.27 5.60
N CYS A 59 6.47 1.29 6.27
CA CYS A 59 6.78 2.71 6.04
C CYS A 59 7.60 3.38 7.17
N GLU A 60 7.70 2.74 8.35
CA GLU A 60 8.44 3.19 9.53
C GLU A 60 9.95 3.07 9.28
N ASP A 61 10.47 3.98 8.46
CA ASP A 61 11.83 4.51 8.65
C ASP A 61 11.95 5.96 8.15
N SER A 62 10.88 6.78 8.23
CA SER A 62 10.80 8.08 7.52
C SER A 62 10.51 9.28 8.41
N GLY A 63 11.38 9.58 9.37
CA GLY A 63 11.54 10.94 9.93
C GLY A 63 10.36 11.56 10.69
N TYR A 64 9.22 10.86 10.85
CA TYR A 64 8.02 11.35 11.52
C TYR A 64 7.66 10.58 12.81
N ALA A 65 8.30 9.44 13.09
CA ALA A 65 8.08 8.70 14.32
C ALA A 65 9.03 9.19 15.42
N ASN A 66 8.57 10.17 16.22
CA ASN A 66 9.29 10.56 17.43
C ASN A 66 9.26 9.49 18.53
N HIS A 67 8.51 8.38 18.41
CA HIS A 67 8.41 7.36 19.46
C HIS A 67 8.03 5.95 18.95
N SER A 68 9.00 5.10 18.56
CA SER A 68 8.89 3.60 18.61
C SER A 68 10.20 2.93 18.13
N ILE A 69 11.10 2.50 19.01
CA ILE A 69 11.47 1.10 19.38
C ILE A 69 11.63 0.05 18.24
N LEU A 70 11.94 0.44 17.01
CA LEU A 70 12.72 -0.44 16.12
C LEU A 70 14.10 0.19 15.89
N PRO A 71 15.20 -0.58 15.94
CA PRO A 71 16.50 -0.05 15.57
C PRO A 71 16.37 0.51 14.16
N ALA A 72 16.62 1.82 14.01
CA ALA A 72 16.37 2.70 12.87
C ALA A 72 17.07 2.31 11.53
N ASN A 73 17.08 1.02 11.20
CA ASN A 73 17.83 0.41 10.10
C ASN A 73 17.13 -0.83 9.50
N VAL A 74 16.03 -1.35 10.06
CA VAL A 74 15.40 -2.57 9.54
C VAL A 74 14.24 -2.21 8.62
N VAL A 75 14.54 -2.18 7.33
CA VAL A 75 13.53 -2.05 6.29
C VAL A 75 12.89 -3.40 6.07
N LEU A 76 11.60 -3.51 6.39
CA LEU A 76 10.84 -4.71 6.08
C LEU A 76 10.74 -4.86 4.56
N LEU A 77 11.10 -6.04 4.05
CA LEU A 77 11.06 -6.39 2.63
C LEU A 77 11.84 -5.41 1.74
N PRO A 78 13.16 -5.25 1.94
CA PRO A 78 13.96 -4.22 1.26
C PRO A 78 14.00 -4.37 -0.26
N LEU A 79 13.68 -5.56 -0.79
CA LEU A 79 13.63 -5.84 -2.23
C LEU A 79 12.20 -5.80 -2.80
N LEU A 80 11.20 -5.38 -2.04
CA LEU A 80 9.81 -5.34 -2.49
C LEU A 80 9.66 -4.35 -3.65
N GLN A 81 9.12 -4.84 -4.75
CA GLN A 81 8.85 -4.08 -5.98
C GLN A 81 7.35 -4.08 -6.32
N HIS A 82 6.64 -5.14 -5.96
CA HIS A 82 5.24 -5.33 -6.31
C HIS A 82 4.41 -5.58 -5.06
N LEU A 83 3.40 -4.76 -4.84
CA LEU A 83 2.46 -4.91 -3.75
C LEU A 83 1.04 -5.00 -4.29
N SER A 84 0.33 -6.06 -3.93
CA SER A 84 -1.09 -6.24 -4.25
C SER A 84 -1.87 -6.49 -2.98
N ILE A 85 -2.86 -5.66 -2.72
CA ILE A 85 -3.70 -5.74 -1.52
C ILE A 85 -5.15 -5.87 -1.96
N THR A 86 -5.84 -6.87 -1.42
CA THR A 86 -7.29 -6.99 -1.46
C THR A 86 -7.82 -6.79 -0.05
N THR A 87 -8.79 -5.90 0.11
CA THR A 87 -9.35 -5.60 1.43
C THR A 87 -10.82 -5.21 1.38
N PRO A 88 -11.68 -5.73 2.27
CA PRO A 88 -13.03 -5.24 2.48
C PRO A 88 -13.10 -4.09 3.49
N CYS A 89 -11.99 -3.81 4.17
CA CYS A 89 -11.85 -2.77 5.17
C CYS A 89 -11.54 -1.42 4.52
N LEU A 90 -11.76 -0.33 5.24
CA LEU A 90 -11.35 0.99 4.78
C LEU A 90 -9.83 1.01 4.62
N PHE A 91 -9.37 1.37 3.42
CA PHE A 91 -7.95 1.45 3.16
C PHE A 91 -7.43 2.85 3.54
N PRO A 92 -6.33 2.96 4.31
CA PRO A 92 -5.78 4.25 4.71
C PRO A 92 -5.04 4.91 3.54
N TRP A 93 -5.75 5.58 2.63
CA TRP A 93 -5.18 6.16 1.40
C TRP A 93 -3.98 7.09 1.62
N SER A 94 -3.92 7.78 2.75
CA SER A 94 -2.81 8.65 3.14
C SER A 94 -1.48 7.90 3.35
N TRP A 95 -1.52 6.58 3.48
CA TRP A 95 -0.35 5.72 3.61
C TRP A 95 0.49 5.64 2.32
N LEU A 96 -0.16 5.49 1.17
CA LEU A 96 0.51 5.25 -0.11
C LEU A 96 1.50 6.35 -0.51
N PRO A 97 1.19 7.66 -0.37
CA PRO A 97 2.18 8.71 -0.62
C PRO A 97 3.42 8.60 0.28
N GLY A 98 3.29 8.05 1.49
CA GLY A 98 4.39 7.90 2.44
C GLY A 98 5.46 6.90 2.00
N ILE A 99 5.12 5.97 1.12
CA ILE A 99 6.05 5.00 0.52
C ILE A 99 7.11 5.73 -0.30
N ARG A 100 6.73 6.84 -0.95
CA ARG A 100 7.58 7.52 -1.92
C ARG A 100 8.23 8.76 -1.32
N HIS A 101 9.34 8.54 -0.62
CA HIS A 101 10.27 9.62 -0.26
C HIS A 101 11.50 9.56 -1.19
N GLN A 102 11.30 9.82 -2.48
CA GLN A 102 12.39 10.14 -3.40
C GLN A 102 12.55 11.67 -3.39
N TYR A 103 13.64 12.18 -2.82
CA TYR A 103 13.94 13.61 -2.94
C TYR A 103 14.51 13.88 -4.33
N PRO A 104 14.13 14.98 -5.00
CA PRO A 104 14.91 15.49 -6.11
C PRO A 104 16.28 15.89 -5.57
N TYR A 105 17.29 15.04 -5.82
CA TYR A 105 18.68 15.42 -5.64
C TYR A 105 19.01 16.42 -6.75
N LYS A 106 19.77 17.48 -6.42
CA LYS A 106 20.32 18.43 -7.39
C LYS A 106 20.94 17.62 -8.54
N ASP A 107 20.51 17.87 -9.77
CA ASP A 107 20.99 17.25 -11.03
C ASP A 107 20.21 16.02 -11.57
N ASP A 108 18.87 16.03 -11.51
CA ASP A 108 17.94 15.13 -12.24
C ASP A 108 18.04 13.61 -11.98
N THR A 109 19.05 13.13 -11.25
CA THR A 109 19.10 11.74 -10.79
C THR A 109 18.33 11.57 -9.49
N ARG A 110 17.15 10.94 -9.57
CA ARG A 110 16.38 10.48 -8.41
C ARG A 110 17.15 9.36 -7.71
N THR A 111 17.82 9.65 -6.59
CA THR A 111 18.43 8.64 -5.74
C THR A 111 17.45 8.20 -4.66
N ILE A 112 17.18 6.90 -4.59
CA ILE A 112 16.44 6.28 -3.50
C ILE A 112 17.29 6.42 -2.23
N LEU A 113 16.71 6.94 -1.15
CA LEU A 113 17.40 6.98 0.13
C LEU A 113 17.68 5.54 0.59
N PRO A 114 18.86 5.27 1.18
CA PRO A 114 19.11 4.00 1.85
C PRO A 114 17.98 3.70 2.82
N GLY A 115 17.40 2.51 2.74
CA GLY A 115 16.28 2.12 3.59
C GLY A 115 14.90 2.58 3.13
N ARG A 116 14.68 2.71 1.81
CA ARG A 116 13.34 2.91 1.24
C ARG A 116 12.99 1.80 0.26
N LEU A 117 11.70 1.48 0.23
CA LEU A 117 11.15 0.53 -0.74
C LEU A 117 11.17 1.14 -2.14
N ASP A 118 11.70 0.39 -3.10
CA ASP A 118 11.68 0.71 -4.53
C ASP A 118 10.47 0.06 -5.20
N LEU A 119 9.26 0.44 -4.76
CA LEU A 119 8.04 -0.08 -5.35
C LEU A 119 7.92 0.39 -6.80
N ARG A 120 7.63 -0.57 -7.67
CA ARG A 120 7.36 -0.39 -9.10
C ARG A 120 5.88 -0.43 -9.41
N SER A 121 5.13 -1.24 -8.67
CA SER A 121 3.68 -1.32 -8.80
C SER A 121 2.98 -1.50 -7.46
N ILE A 122 1.84 -0.85 -7.31
CA ILE A 122 0.92 -1.05 -6.20
C ILE A 122 -0.49 -1.27 -6.75
N THR A 123 -1.11 -2.38 -6.39
CA THR A 123 -2.53 -2.64 -6.65
C THR A 123 -3.28 -2.66 -5.33
N VAL A 124 -4.34 -1.87 -5.20
CA VAL A 124 -5.26 -1.94 -4.07
C VAL A 124 -6.67 -2.19 -4.60
N SER A 125 -7.24 -3.32 -4.20
CA SER A 125 -8.59 -3.75 -4.53
C SER A 125 -9.46 -3.63 -3.28
N TYR A 126 -10.36 -2.65 -3.28
CA TYR A 126 -11.34 -2.47 -2.22
C TYR A 126 -12.61 -3.27 -2.53
N GLU A 127 -12.94 -4.22 -1.66
CA GLU A 127 -14.05 -5.18 -1.80
C GLU A 127 -15.10 -4.99 -0.69
N PRO A 128 -15.89 -3.91 -0.74
CA PRO A 128 -16.88 -3.62 0.30
C PRO A 128 -17.90 -4.76 0.41
N ARG A 129 -18.13 -5.26 1.63
CA ARG A 129 -19.17 -6.28 1.90
C ARG A 129 -20.59 -5.83 1.58
N ASN A 130 -20.84 -4.52 1.44
CA ASN A 130 -22.13 -3.99 1.06
C ASN A 130 -22.01 -2.71 0.23
N ASN A 131 -23.06 -2.42 -0.56
CA ASN A 131 -23.10 -1.24 -1.43
C ASN A 131 -23.18 0.10 -0.67
N PHE A 132 -23.43 0.11 0.64
CA PHE A 132 -23.46 1.37 1.40
C PHE A 132 -22.07 1.79 1.87
N SER A 133 -21.14 0.85 2.04
CA SER A 133 -19.78 1.14 2.49
C SER A 133 -18.86 1.61 1.37
N PHE A 134 -19.20 1.41 0.08
CA PHE A 134 -18.25 1.74 -1.00
C PHE A 134 -17.83 3.21 -0.97
N LYS A 135 -18.76 4.15 -0.73
CA LYS A 135 -18.43 5.60 -0.66
C LYS A 135 -17.46 5.93 0.48
N LYS A 136 -17.46 5.14 1.57
CA LYS A 136 -16.56 5.33 2.70
C LYS A 136 -15.13 4.91 2.37
N GLY A 137 -14.96 3.90 1.51
CA GLY A 137 -13.64 3.46 1.06
C GLY A 137 -13.03 4.29 -0.07
N LEU A 138 -13.74 5.31 -0.57
CA LEU A 138 -13.17 6.27 -1.53
C LEU A 138 -12.31 7.32 -0.81
N ILE A 139 -11.32 7.86 -1.51
CA ILE A 139 -10.51 8.99 -1.03
C ILE A 139 -11.46 10.14 -0.67
N ASP A 140 -11.27 10.74 0.49
CA ASP A 140 -12.21 11.67 1.13
C ASP A 140 -11.68 13.09 1.27
N ASN A 141 -10.42 13.31 0.90
CA ASN A 141 -9.80 14.63 0.88
C ASN A 141 -8.92 14.79 -0.36
N TRP A 142 -8.94 16.00 -0.91
CA TRP A 142 -8.20 16.38 -2.11
C TRP A 142 -6.68 16.34 -1.92
N GLU A 143 -6.14 16.61 -0.72
CA GLU A 143 -4.68 16.55 -0.49
C GLU A 143 -4.14 15.13 -0.73
N THR A 144 -4.82 14.11 -0.20
CA THR A 144 -4.48 12.70 -0.43
C THR A 144 -4.69 12.33 -1.89
N PHE A 145 -5.77 12.83 -2.50
CA PHE A 145 -6.07 12.58 -3.91
C PHE A 145 -4.95 13.10 -4.83
N ASP A 146 -4.54 14.36 -4.68
CA ASP A 146 -3.49 14.98 -5.48
C ASP A 146 -2.16 14.25 -5.31
N LYS A 147 -1.81 13.86 -4.08
CA LYS A 147 -0.61 13.06 -3.80
C LYS A 147 -0.64 11.70 -4.50
N LEU A 148 -1.79 11.04 -4.58
CA LEU A 148 -1.95 9.76 -5.27
C LEU A 148 -1.89 9.91 -6.79
N VAL A 149 -2.48 10.98 -7.35
CA VAL A 149 -2.35 11.30 -8.79
C VAL A 149 -0.90 11.61 -9.13
N ASP A 150 -0.17 12.30 -8.26
CA ASP A 150 1.26 12.52 -8.48
C ASP A 150 2.08 11.22 -8.37
N LEU A 151 1.70 10.33 -7.44
CA LEU A 151 2.30 9.01 -7.29
C LEU A 151 2.13 8.14 -8.56
N GLU A 152 0.95 8.16 -9.18
CA GLU A 152 0.63 7.39 -10.41
C GLU A 152 1.53 7.75 -11.61
N LYS A 153 2.11 8.96 -11.65
CA LYS A 153 2.99 9.37 -12.77
C LYS A 153 4.27 8.55 -12.88
N ASP A 154 4.71 7.97 -11.78
CA ASP A 154 6.01 7.32 -11.67
C ASP A 154 5.93 5.90 -11.08
N LEU A 155 4.75 5.48 -10.65
CA LEU A 155 4.46 4.17 -10.07
C LEU A 155 3.26 3.59 -10.82
N ASP A 156 3.32 2.30 -11.19
CA ASP A 156 2.15 1.59 -11.70
C ASP A 156 1.12 1.41 -10.57
N LEU A 157 0.25 2.39 -10.41
CA LEU A 157 -0.70 2.51 -9.32
C LEU A 157 -2.11 2.12 -9.81
N ASN A 158 -2.55 0.93 -9.44
CA ASN A 158 -3.87 0.41 -9.81
C ASN A 158 -4.80 0.40 -8.58
N LEU A 159 -5.62 1.44 -8.47
CA LEU A 159 -6.61 1.56 -7.39
C LEU A 159 -7.99 1.23 -7.93
N LYS A 160 -8.62 0.19 -7.40
CA LYS A 160 -9.94 -0.26 -7.87
C LYS A 160 -10.88 -0.60 -6.74
N VAL A 161 -12.17 -0.40 -7.00
CA VAL A 161 -13.26 -0.91 -6.18
C VAL A 161 -13.89 -2.08 -6.93
N THR A 162 -13.90 -3.26 -6.32
CA THR A 162 -14.54 -4.45 -6.87
C THR A 162 -15.92 -4.58 -6.25
N ARG A 163 -16.96 -4.74 -7.09
CA ARG A 163 -18.34 -4.99 -6.66
C ARG A 163 -18.69 -6.46 -6.87
N GLU A 164 -19.72 -6.92 -6.15
CA GLU A 164 -20.24 -8.30 -6.09
C GLU A 164 -20.60 -8.93 -7.47
N TYR A 165 -20.59 -8.14 -8.56
CA TYR A 165 -20.85 -8.57 -9.94
C TYR A 165 -19.65 -8.34 -10.88
N ASP A 166 -18.43 -8.38 -10.34
CA ASP A 166 -17.14 -8.42 -11.05
C ASP A 166 -16.80 -7.20 -11.93
N MET A 167 -17.59 -6.13 -11.83
CA MET A 167 -17.21 -4.84 -12.40
C MET A 167 -16.25 -4.14 -11.45
N SER A 168 -14.94 -4.25 -11.74
CA SER A 168 -13.94 -3.38 -11.15
C SER A 168 -14.05 -1.98 -11.76
N VAL A 169 -14.11 -0.96 -10.90
CA VAL A 169 -14.17 0.44 -11.31
C VAL A 169 -12.96 1.16 -10.75
N GLY A 170 -12.30 1.98 -11.58
CA GLY A 170 -11.17 2.81 -11.18
C GLY A 170 -11.56 3.75 -10.03
N LEU A 171 -10.74 3.77 -8.99
CA LEU A 171 -11.03 4.48 -7.76
C LEU A 171 -10.89 6.01 -7.90
N PHE A 172 -10.00 6.47 -8.79
CA PHE A 172 -9.79 7.91 -9.04
C PHE A 172 -11.05 8.61 -9.52
N GLY A 173 -11.72 8.10 -10.56
CA GLY A 173 -12.94 8.71 -11.09
C GLY A 173 -14.09 8.77 -10.07
N LEU A 174 -14.26 7.69 -9.30
CA LEU A 174 -15.25 7.63 -8.22
C LEU A 174 -14.93 8.62 -7.09
N SER A 175 -13.67 8.70 -6.68
CA SER A 175 -13.23 9.59 -5.60
C SER A 175 -13.30 11.06 -6.03
N TYR A 176 -12.92 11.39 -7.26
CA TYR A 176 -13.04 12.73 -7.81
C TYR A 176 -14.49 13.22 -7.80
N THR A 177 -15.43 12.38 -8.26
CA THR A 177 -16.87 12.71 -8.25
C THR A 177 -17.36 13.00 -6.83
N LYS A 178 -17.00 12.13 -5.86
CA LYS A 178 -17.32 12.32 -4.45
C LYS A 178 -16.74 13.64 -3.91
N LEU A 179 -15.48 13.93 -4.21
CA LEU A 179 -14.80 15.13 -3.74
C LEU A 179 -15.42 16.41 -4.29
N GLN A 180 -15.80 16.43 -5.57
CA GLN A 180 -16.53 17.54 -6.19
C GLN A 180 -17.91 17.78 -5.56
N GLU A 181 -18.64 16.72 -5.21
CA GLU A 181 -19.93 16.84 -4.49
C GLU A 181 -19.74 17.51 -3.12
N THR A 182 -18.63 17.23 -2.43
CA THR A 182 -18.36 17.76 -1.07
C THR A 182 -17.72 19.15 -1.06
N ASP A 183 -16.81 19.46 -2.00
CA ASP A 183 -16.16 20.77 -2.09
C ASP A 183 -15.91 21.17 -3.56
N PRO A 184 -16.83 21.94 -4.18
CA PRO A 184 -16.76 22.30 -5.59
C PRO A 184 -15.72 23.39 -5.91
N ARG A 185 -14.93 23.87 -4.94
CA ARG A 185 -14.02 25.01 -5.11
C ARG A 185 -12.64 24.64 -5.68
N TRP A 186 -12.33 23.34 -5.82
CA TRP A 186 -11.05 22.85 -6.36
C TRP A 186 -11.17 22.47 -7.86
N PRO A 187 -10.09 22.50 -8.66
CA PRO A 187 -10.14 22.91 -10.06
C PRO A 187 -10.58 21.73 -10.93
N SER A 188 -11.39 22.06 -11.93
CA SER A 188 -12.04 21.14 -12.88
C SER A 188 -11.11 20.46 -13.90
N ASN A 189 -9.79 20.54 -13.75
CA ASN A 189 -8.83 20.20 -14.82
C ASN A 189 -8.01 18.93 -14.57
N ILE A 190 -8.54 17.94 -13.86
CA ILE A 190 -7.88 16.62 -13.72
C ILE A 190 -8.46 15.68 -14.78
N THR A 191 -7.65 15.32 -15.77
CA THR A 191 -7.96 14.29 -16.77
C THR A 191 -7.33 12.97 -16.35
N PHE A 192 -8.15 11.93 -16.22
CA PHE A 192 -7.71 10.56 -15.98
C PHE A 192 -7.47 9.85 -17.33
N SER A 193 -6.38 9.10 -17.44
CA SER A 193 -6.06 8.24 -18.59
C SER A 193 -6.74 6.88 -18.53
#